data_AF-A0A6M1R3Q9-F1
#
_entry.id   AF-A0A6M1R3Q9-F1
#
_cell.length_a   1.000
_cell.length_b   1.000
_cell.length_c   1.000
_cell.angle_alpha   90.00
_cell.angle_beta   90.00
_cell.angle_gamma   90.00
#
_symmetry.space_group_name_H-M   'P 1'
#
loop_
_entity.id
_entity.type
_entity.pdbx_description
1 polymer ?
#
loop_
_entity_poly.entity_id
_entity_poly.type
_entity_poly.pdbx_seq_one_letter_code
_entity_poly.pdbx_strand_id
1 'polypeptide(L)'
;MNLDHRDLNRDLDIFATDPLAGPGLPLWLPDGAVVFAELERLAAELAAADGCVPVKTPVLGKRALFERSGHWAKFADDMFPPMAVG
;
A
#
# COMPACT_ATOMS: atom_id res chain seq x y z
N MET A 1 1.89 -9.52 -27.52
CA MET A 1 2.71 -8.52 -26.79
C MET A 1 2.59 -8.85 -25.32
N ASN A 2 3.70 -9.10 -24.63
CA ASN A 2 3.69 -9.27 -23.19
C ASN A 2 3.72 -7.87 -22.56
N LEU A 3 2.59 -7.40 -22.03
CA LEU A 3 2.44 -6.09 -21.38
C LEU A 3 2.76 -6.22 -19.89
N ASP A 4 3.94 -6.76 -19.58
CA ASP A 4 4.39 -6.86 -18.21
C ASP A 4 4.77 -5.46 -17.71
N HIS A 5 4.20 -5.03 -16.59
CA HIS A 5 4.48 -3.72 -16.00
C HIS A 5 5.97 -3.52 -15.67
N ARG A 6 6.72 -4.60 -15.43
CA ARG A 6 8.17 -4.54 -15.18
C ARG A 6 8.96 -4.23 -16.44
N ASP A 7 8.51 -4.75 -17.58
CA ASP A 7 9.11 -4.45 -18.88
C ASP A 7 8.84 -3.00 -19.28
N LEU A 8 7.62 -2.49 -19.04
CA LEU A 8 7.27 -1.09 -19.25
C LEU A 8 8.07 -0.15 -18.33
N ASN A 9 8.29 -0.57 -17.08
CA ASN A 9 9.04 0.22 -16.12
C ASN A 9 10.49 0.50 -16.56
N ARG A 10 11.10 -0.41 -17.34
CA ARG A 10 12.45 -0.21 -17.89
C ARG A 10 12.54 1.01 -18.81
N ASP A 11 11.45 1.35 -19.49
CA ASP A 11 11.41 2.42 -20.49
C ASP A 11 10.82 3.73 -19.92
N LEU A 12 10.06 3.64 -18.82
CA LEU A 12 9.27 4.75 -18.26
C LEU A 12 9.71 5.21 -16.86
N ASP A 13 10.60 4.49 -16.18
CA ASP A 13 11.10 4.85 -14.84
C ASP A 13 9.98 5.18 -13.83
N ILE A 14 8.99 4.29 -13.72
CA ILE A 14 7.81 4.48 -12.84
C ILE A 14 8.13 4.10 -11.39
N PHE A 15 8.90 3.04 -11.18
CA PHE A 15 9.30 2.57 -9.86
C PHE A 15 10.70 1.96 -9.89
N ALA A 16 11.32 1.88 -8.72
CA ALA A 16 12.58 1.19 -8.50
C ALA A 16 12.44 0.16 -7.38
N THR A 17 13.35 -0.80 -7.34
CA THR A 17 13.51 -1.74 -6.22
C THR A 17 14.95 -1.70 -5.74
N ASP A 18 15.18 -1.66 -4.43
CA ASP A 18 16.51 -1.64 -3.85
C ASP A 18 16.64 -2.77 -2.80
N PRO A 19 17.68 -3.62 -2.86
CA PRO A 19 17.92 -4.64 -1.84
C PRO A 19 18.02 -4.08 -0.40
N LEU A 20 18.50 -2.85 -0.23
CA LEU A 20 18.54 -2.16 1.08
C LEU A 20 17.15 -1.78 1.58
N ALA A 21 16.22 -1.43 0.69
CA ALA A 21 14.83 -1.19 1.06
C ALA A 21 14.14 -2.51 1.44
N GLY A 22 14.43 -3.58 0.69
CA GLY A 22 13.93 -4.93 0.92
C GLY A 22 12.97 -5.42 -0.16
N PRO A 23 12.82 -6.75 -0.31
CA PRO A 23 11.92 -7.33 -1.32
C PRO A 23 10.45 -6.98 -1.04
N GLY A 24 9.71 -6.65 -2.09
CA GLY A 24 8.29 -6.28 -1.99
C GLY A 24 8.03 -4.83 -1.55
N LEU A 25 9.08 -4.00 -1.43
CA LEU A 25 8.99 -2.59 -1.02
C LEU A 25 9.43 -1.67 -2.18
N PRO A 26 8.59 -1.47 -3.21
CA PRO A 26 8.94 -0.63 -4.36
C PRO A 26 9.04 0.84 -3.95
N LEU A 27 9.99 1.54 -4.57
CA LEU A 27 10.16 2.97 -4.47
C LEU A 27 9.50 3.62 -5.70
N TRP A 28 8.42 4.36 -5.49
CA TRP A 28 7.76 5.09 -6.58
C TRP A 28 8.61 6.29 -6.98
N LEU A 29 9.06 6.29 -8.24
CA LEU A 29 9.83 7.38 -8.83
C LEU A 29 8.88 8.56 -9.20
N PRO A 30 9.39 9.75 -9.55
CA PRO A 30 8.55 10.93 -9.74
C PRO A 30 7.34 10.70 -10.66
N ASP A 31 7.53 10.06 -11.82
CA ASP A 31 6.45 9.81 -12.77
C ASP A 31 5.44 8.77 -12.24
N GLY A 32 5.93 7.73 -11.54
CA GLY A 32 5.04 6.78 -10.88
C GLY A 32 4.27 7.37 -9.70
N ALA A 33 4.89 8.28 -8.96
CA ALA A 33 4.23 9.01 -7.88
C ALA A 33 3.10 9.90 -8.41
N VAL A 34 3.28 10.53 -9.59
CA VAL A 34 2.21 11.26 -10.28
C VAL A 34 1.05 10.32 -10.63
N VAL A 35 1.34 9.17 -11.24
CA VAL A 35 0.30 8.17 -11.56
C VAL A 35 -0.46 7.74 -10.31
N PHE A 36 0.26 7.46 -9.22
CA PHE A 36 -0.35 7.05 -7.95
C PHE A 36 -1.27 8.14 -7.39
N ALA A 37 -0.80 9.40 -7.36
CA ALA A 37 -1.57 10.54 -6.87
C ALA A 37 -2.85 10.80 -7.70
N GLU A 38 -2.77 10.64 -9.03
CA GLU A 38 -3.93 10.80 -9.91
C GLU A 38 -4.99 9.70 -9.68
N LEU A 39 -4.56 8.47 -9.43
CA LEU A 39 -5.47 7.37 -9.09
C LEU A 39 -6.11 7.55 -7.71
N GLU A 40 -5.35 8.01 -6.71
CA GLU A 40 -5.89 8.34 -5.39
C GLU A 40 -6.91 9.48 -5.46
N ARG A 41 -6.62 10.53 -6.25
CA ARG A 41 -7.53 11.64 -6.49
C ARG A 41 -8.83 11.16 -7.12
N LEU A 42 -8.74 10.36 -8.19
CA LEU A 42 -9.92 9.81 -8.85
C LEU A 42 -10.77 8.99 -7.88
N ALA A 43 -10.17 8.11 -7.08
CA ALA A 43 -10.89 7.31 -6.10
C ALA A 43 -11.59 8.18 -5.03
N ALA A 44 -10.92 9.23 -4.56
CA ALA A 44 -11.48 10.16 -3.59
C ALA A 44 -12.66 10.96 -4.16
N GLU A 45 -12.56 11.44 -5.40
CA GLU A 45 -13.63 12.16 -6.10
C GLU A 45 -14.87 11.28 -6.29
N LEU A 46 -14.67 10.02 -6.72
CA LEU A 46 -15.76 9.04 -6.85
C LEU A 46 -16.43 8.73 -5.51
N ALA A 47 -15.64 8.48 -4.47
CA ALA A 47 -16.17 8.20 -3.14
C ALA A 47 -16.98 9.39 -2.59
N ALA A 48 -16.48 10.61 -2.78
CA ALA A 48 -17.19 11.83 -2.37
C ALA A 48 -18.50 12.02 -3.12
N ALA A 49 -18.52 11.74 -4.43
CA ALA A 49 -19.73 11.78 -5.24
C ALA A 49 -20.79 10.76 -4.78
N ASP A 50 -20.37 9.62 -4.22
CA ASP A 50 -21.23 8.59 -3.64
C ASP A 50 -21.59 8.86 -2.16
N GLY A 51 -21.20 10.03 -1.63
CA GLY A 51 -21.51 10.46 -0.26
C GLY A 51 -20.60 9.88 0.83
N CYS A 52 -19.49 9.24 0.48
CA CYS A 52 -18.50 8.80 1.46
C CYS A 52 -17.78 9.99 2.10
N VAL A 53 -17.55 9.90 3.41
CA VAL A 53 -16.81 10.91 4.18
C VAL A 53 -15.38 10.40 4.46
N PRO A 54 -14.33 11.12 4.04
CA PRO A 54 -12.96 10.68 4.25
C PRO A 54 -12.57 10.74 5.73
N VAL A 55 -11.84 9.71 6.17
CA VAL A 55 -11.22 9.64 7.51
C VAL A 55 -9.76 9.22 7.38
N LYS A 56 -8.98 9.43 8.44
CA LYS A 56 -7.58 8.98 8.55
C LYS A 56 -7.40 8.16 9.81
N THR A 57 -6.77 7.00 9.69
CA THR A 57 -6.51 6.07 10.79
C THR A 57 -5.03 5.70 10.84
N PRO A 58 -4.49 5.31 12.02
CA PRO A 58 -3.13 4.80 12.10
C PRO A 58 -2.92 3.54 11.24
N VAL A 59 -1.71 3.36 10.71
CA VAL A 59 -1.30 2.16 9.93
C VAL A 59 -0.97 0.95 10.80
N LEU A 60 -0.98 1.13 12.13
CA LEU A 60 -0.72 0.09 13.13
C LEU A 60 -1.80 0.14 14.22
N GLY A 61 -2.05 -1.01 14.85
CA GLY A 61 -2.98 -1.14 15.95
C GLY A 61 -2.46 -2.06 17.05
N LYS A 62 -3.03 -1.97 18.25
CA LYS A 62 -2.76 -2.96 19.31
C LYS A 62 -3.29 -4.33 18.88
N ARG A 63 -2.61 -5.41 19.29
CA ARG A 63 -3.05 -6.80 19.06
C ARG A 63 -4.54 -7.03 19.37
N ALA A 64 -5.04 -6.45 20.45
CA ALA A 64 -6.45 -6.54 20.86
C ALA A 64 -7.45 -6.09 19.78
N LEU A 65 -7.07 -5.14 18.90
CA LEU A 65 -7.89 -4.73 17.76
C LEU A 65 -8.08 -5.87 16.76
N PHE A 66 -6.98 -6.55 16.42
CA PHE A 66 -6.97 -7.67 15.48
C PHE A 66 -7.61 -8.94 16.06
N GLU A 67 -7.50 -9.15 17.37
CA GLU A 67 -8.22 -10.23 18.08
C GLU A 67 -9.72 -9.97 18.05
N ARG A 68 -10.15 -8.74 18.38
CA ARG A 68 -11.57 -8.37 18.38
C ARG A 68 -12.20 -8.47 16.99
N SER A 69 -11.48 -8.11 15.94
CA SER A 69 -11.96 -8.24 14.56
C SER A 69 -11.84 -9.67 14.01
N GLY A 70 -11.22 -10.59 14.75
CA GLY A 70 -10.96 -11.98 14.33
C GLY A 70 -9.82 -12.15 13.33
N HIS A 71 -9.14 -11.05 12.95
CA HIS A 71 -8.02 -11.11 12.00
C HIS A 71 -6.80 -11.81 12.60
N TRP A 72 -6.59 -11.68 13.91
CA TRP A 72 -5.45 -12.34 14.56
C TRP A 72 -5.48 -13.86 14.38
N ALA A 73 -6.64 -14.50 14.52
CA ALA A 73 -6.75 -15.95 14.37
C ALA A 73 -6.62 -16.44 12.91
N LYS A 74 -6.79 -15.55 11.93
CA LYS A 74 -6.86 -15.91 10.50
C LYS A 74 -5.65 -15.48 9.69
N PHE A 75 -5.05 -14.35 10.04
CA PHE A 75 -4.05 -13.66 9.23
C PHE A 75 -2.75 -13.39 9.98
N ALA A 76 -2.60 -13.81 11.24
CA ALA A 76 -1.39 -13.52 12.01
C ALA A 76 -0.11 -14.01 11.32
N ASP A 77 -0.18 -15.13 10.58
CA ASP A 77 0.96 -15.69 9.85
C ASP A 77 1.34 -14.86 8.59
N ASP A 78 0.40 -14.07 8.05
CA ASP A 78 0.60 -13.20 6.88
C ASP A 78 0.87 -11.73 7.27
N MET A 79 0.79 -11.40 8.56
CA MET A 79 1.02 -10.04 9.08
C MET A 79 2.50 -9.81 9.38
N PHE A 80 2.94 -8.54 9.29
CA PHE A 80 4.25 -8.15 9.84
C PHE A 80 4.35 -8.54 11.33
N PRO A 81 5.54 -8.99 11.79
CA PRO A 81 5.71 -9.44 13.15
C PRO A 81 5.40 -8.33 14.16
N PRO A 82 4.85 -8.66 15.34
CA PRO A 82 4.65 -7.70 16.41
C PRO A 82 5.98 -7.03 16.81
N MET A 83 5.95 -5.72 17.00
CA MET A 83 7.09 -4.99 17.54
C MET A 83 7.23 -5.28 19.03
N ALA A 84 8.43 -5.67 19.47
CA ALA A 84 8.75 -5.71 20.89
C ALA A 84 8.81 -4.27 21.42
N VAL A 85 8.09 -4.01 22.51
CA VAL A 85 8.33 -2.79 23.29
C VAL A 85 9.55 -3.09 24.14
N GLY A 86 10.61 -2.29 23.97
CA GLY A 86 11.83 -2.37 24.79
C GLY A 86 11.58 -2.03 26.24
#